data_AF-A0A957FQ76-F1
#
_entry.id   AF-A0A957FQ76-F1
#
_cell.length_a   1.000
_cell.length_b   1.000
_cell.length_c   1.000
_cell.angle_alpha   90.00
_cell.angle_beta   90.00
_cell.angle_gamma   90.00
#
_symmetry.space_group_name_H-M   'P 1'
#
loop_
_entity.id
_entity.type
_entity.pdbx_description
1 polymer ?
#
loop_
_entity_poly.entity_id
_entity_poly.type
_entity_poly.pdbx_seq_one_letter_code
_entity_poly.pdbx_strand_id
1 'polypeptide(L)'
;MPHTISDFRLVQPGQFESSEHWYPKALNAQIHPLTHFFLTLSQERIIKRYCHLRPTVNPAQLTSLLEYQPRYFVWSGADLLHVTSAGGKRQMLVVETNSCPSGQKSMPLLNETKEQGGYRQLMEHTFKPRLLGKRNLPAGGLAVLYDKNPMEASGYAAAMADTFGEPVWLVPAADEGDYIRFVDQVLHIRDKNTQSNEWLPIRAAFRYVTQRPWNRLPIKSRTYIFNPVIACLAGGRNKMMAAKAYDFLNADLSNSGLKIITPETIWDVSKAEIPLWVQRLGGQAVVKVPYSNAGQGVFTIVNTAELDAFMARDFRYDRFIVQSLIGNYQWSSTSASGKLYHIGTVPNLRGRSYVADVRLMIQATA
;
A
#
# COMPACT_ATOMS: atom_id res chain seq x y z
N MET A 1 -23.77 -15.14 -8.35
CA MET A 1 -23.72 -14.57 -9.72
C MET A 1 -22.34 -13.95 -9.90
N PRO A 2 -21.64 -14.17 -11.03
CA PRO A 2 -20.35 -13.51 -11.24
C PRO A 2 -20.65 -12.03 -11.45
N HIS A 3 -20.16 -11.17 -10.55
CA HIS A 3 -20.21 -9.72 -10.74
C HIS A 3 -19.35 -9.37 -11.96
N THR A 4 -19.99 -9.25 -13.12
CA THR A 4 -19.40 -8.68 -14.33
C THR A 4 -18.87 -7.30 -13.98
N ILE A 5 -17.58 -7.09 -14.20
CA ILE A 5 -16.94 -5.77 -14.10
C ILE A 5 -17.54 -4.91 -15.21
N SER A 6 -18.61 -4.17 -14.90
CA SER A 6 -19.16 -3.15 -15.80
C SER A 6 -19.56 -1.89 -15.03
N ASP A 7 -18.65 -1.34 -14.22
CA ASP A 7 -18.94 -0.08 -13.51
C ASP A 7 -18.12 1.08 -14.10
N PHE A 8 -18.28 1.30 -15.41
CA PHE A 8 -17.97 2.59 -16.01
C PHE A 8 -19.16 3.52 -15.73
N ARG A 9 -18.97 4.57 -14.93
CA ARG A 9 -20.06 5.51 -14.62
C ARG A 9 -19.55 6.91 -14.28
N LEU A 10 -20.39 7.90 -14.52
CA LEU A 10 -20.19 9.26 -14.04
C LEU A 10 -20.76 9.38 -12.63
N VAL A 11 -19.93 9.78 -11.67
CA VAL A 11 -20.32 9.99 -10.26
C VAL A 11 -20.53 11.49 -10.04
N GLN A 12 -21.71 11.87 -9.58
CA GLN A 12 -22.07 13.26 -9.30
C GLN A 12 -21.76 13.63 -7.84
N PRO A 13 -21.54 14.93 -7.54
CA PRO A 13 -21.56 15.41 -6.16
C PRO A 13 -22.90 15.07 -5.48
N GLY A 14 -22.85 14.73 -4.19
CA GLY A 14 -23.97 14.34 -3.36
C GLY A 14 -24.35 12.85 -3.43
N GLN A 15 -23.62 12.02 -4.17
CA GLN A 15 -23.95 10.60 -4.39
C GLN A 15 -23.15 9.62 -3.50
N PHE A 16 -22.50 10.08 -2.44
CA PHE A 16 -21.78 9.17 -1.54
C PHE A 16 -22.76 8.38 -0.68
N GLU A 17 -22.76 7.06 -0.85
CA GLU A 17 -23.58 6.15 -0.05
C GLU A 17 -22.69 5.23 0.77
N SER A 18 -22.73 5.36 2.10
CA SER A 18 -21.84 4.62 3.00
C SER A 18 -21.91 3.10 2.80
N SER A 19 -23.10 2.56 2.56
CA SER A 19 -23.29 1.12 2.35
C SER A 19 -22.63 0.58 1.07
N GLU A 20 -22.33 1.45 0.09
CA GLU A 20 -21.67 1.06 -1.18
C GLU A 20 -20.13 1.01 -1.04
N HIS A 21 -19.56 1.68 -0.04
CA HIS A 21 -18.12 2.00 0.01
C HIS A 21 -17.39 1.43 1.23
N TRP A 22 -18.13 0.87 2.18
CA TRP A 22 -17.60 0.28 3.40
C TRP A 22 -18.10 -1.15 3.60
N TYR A 23 -17.30 -1.99 4.25
CA TYR A 23 -17.80 -3.27 4.72
C TYR A 23 -18.81 -3.04 5.85
N PRO A 24 -19.92 -3.80 5.90
CA PRO A 24 -20.90 -3.69 6.98
C PRO A 24 -20.26 -3.84 8.37
N LYS A 25 -19.25 -4.70 8.51
CA LYS A 25 -18.51 -4.85 9.78
C LYS A 25 -17.75 -3.59 10.20
N ALA A 26 -17.24 -2.80 9.24
CA ALA A 26 -16.54 -1.56 9.53
C ALA A 26 -17.52 -0.45 9.93
N LEU A 27 -18.69 -0.37 9.26
CA LEU A 27 -19.75 0.59 9.61
C LEU A 27 -20.35 0.33 10.99
N ASN A 28 -20.49 -0.94 11.37
CA ASN A 28 -21.07 -1.33 12.66
C ASN A 28 -20.05 -1.45 13.79
N ALA A 29 -18.78 -1.14 13.54
CA ALA A 29 -17.72 -1.21 14.54
C ALA A 29 -17.44 0.17 15.13
N GLN A 30 -17.29 0.22 16.45
CA GLN A 30 -16.73 1.38 17.13
C GLN A 30 -15.20 1.28 17.15
N ILE A 31 -14.53 2.37 16.82
CA ILE A 31 -13.08 2.40 16.90
C ILE A 31 -12.63 2.28 18.36
N HIS A 32 -11.64 1.41 18.60
CA HIS A 32 -11.07 1.27 19.95
C HIS A 32 -10.45 2.61 20.42
N PRO A 33 -10.67 3.05 21.67
CA PRO A 33 -10.18 4.35 22.15
C PRO A 33 -8.67 4.57 22.00
N LEU A 34 -7.86 3.51 22.19
CA LEU A 34 -6.41 3.59 21.97
C LEU A 34 -6.04 3.86 20.51
N THR A 35 -6.76 3.26 19.56
CA THR A 35 -6.53 3.47 18.12
C THR A 35 -6.96 4.88 17.73
N HIS A 36 -8.14 5.33 18.21
CA HIS A 36 -8.59 6.70 18.02
C HIS A 36 -7.56 7.70 18.56
N PHE A 37 -7.14 7.54 19.81
CA PHE A 37 -6.12 8.39 20.43
C PHE A 37 -4.83 8.43 19.60
N PHE A 38 -4.32 7.27 19.16
CA PHE A 38 -3.12 7.17 18.32
C PHE A 38 -3.25 7.98 17.02
N LEU A 39 -4.38 7.86 16.32
CA LEU A 39 -4.63 8.54 15.05
C LEU A 39 -4.85 10.06 15.21
N THR A 40 -5.09 10.54 16.43
CA THR A 40 -5.21 11.97 16.77
C THR A 40 -3.95 12.59 17.36
N LEU A 41 -2.84 11.84 17.48
CA LEU A 41 -1.60 12.38 18.01
C LEU A 41 -0.99 13.42 17.07
N SER A 42 -0.62 14.58 17.62
CA SER A 42 0.22 15.54 16.90
C SER A 42 1.62 14.98 16.69
N GLN A 43 2.29 15.45 15.63
CA GLN A 43 3.65 15.08 15.32
C GLN A 43 4.62 15.33 16.49
N GLU A 44 4.48 16.47 17.18
CA GLU A 44 5.26 16.79 18.37
C GLU A 44 5.10 15.75 19.48
N ARG A 45 3.86 15.29 19.74
CA ARG A 45 3.59 14.25 20.74
C ARG A 45 4.14 12.90 20.33
N ILE A 46 4.10 12.56 19.04
CA ILE A 46 4.71 11.34 18.49
C ILE A 46 6.23 11.38 18.76
N ILE A 47 6.90 12.48 18.41
CA ILE A 47 8.35 12.65 18.61
C ILE A 47 8.71 12.55 20.09
N LYS A 48 8.05 13.33 20.96
CA LYS A 48 8.30 13.31 22.41
C LYS A 48 8.15 11.90 23.00
N ARG A 49 7.06 11.20 22.65
CA ARG A 49 6.82 9.84 23.14
C ARG A 49 7.85 8.84 22.61
N TYR A 50 8.20 8.93 21.33
CA TYR A 50 9.15 8.01 20.71
C TYR A 50 10.55 8.17 21.31
N CYS A 51 11.04 9.42 21.46
CA CYS A 51 12.34 9.70 22.06
C CYS A 51 12.38 9.39 23.57
N HIS A 52 11.28 9.56 24.30
CA HIS A 52 11.20 9.14 25.71
C HIS A 52 11.40 7.63 25.89
N LEU A 53 10.80 6.81 25.01
CA LEU A 53 10.95 5.36 25.02
C LEU A 53 12.28 4.89 24.39
N ARG A 54 12.98 5.79 23.69
CA ARG A 54 14.25 5.51 22.99
C ARG A 54 15.22 6.68 23.16
N PRO A 55 15.88 6.81 24.33
CA PRO A 55 16.69 7.98 24.67
C PRO A 55 17.88 8.25 23.73
N THR A 56 18.31 7.26 22.96
CA THR A 56 19.42 7.37 22.00
C THR A 56 18.99 7.92 20.63
N VAL A 57 17.70 8.16 20.40
CA VAL A 57 17.20 8.70 19.14
C VAL A 57 17.44 10.20 19.07
N ASN A 58 18.00 10.67 17.94
CA ASN A 58 18.13 12.08 17.63
C ASN A 58 16.74 12.69 17.30
N PRO A 59 16.18 13.58 18.15
CA PRO A 59 14.85 14.14 17.93
C PRO A 59 14.77 15.00 16.67
N ALA A 60 15.81 15.76 16.35
CA ALA A 60 15.83 16.64 15.18
C ALA A 60 15.75 15.85 13.87
N GLN A 61 16.45 14.71 13.82
CA GLN A 61 16.40 13.83 12.65
C GLN A 61 15.03 13.14 12.51
N LEU A 62 14.41 12.74 13.63
CA LEU A 62 13.05 12.21 13.61
C LEU A 62 12.03 13.27 13.15
N THR A 63 12.17 14.52 13.62
CA THR A 63 11.36 15.65 13.15
C THR A 63 11.49 15.82 11.65
N SER A 64 12.71 15.90 11.13
CA SER A 64 12.97 16.06 9.69
C SER A 64 12.34 14.93 8.84
N LEU A 65 12.39 13.69 9.32
CA LEU A 65 11.73 12.56 8.63
C LEU A 65 10.20 12.69 8.60
N LEU A 66 9.59 13.16 9.69
CA LEU A 66 8.14 13.32 9.77
C LEU A 66 7.63 14.55 9.00
N GLU A 67 8.48 15.56 8.80
CA GLU A 67 8.18 16.76 7.98
C GLU A 67 8.45 16.55 6.49
N TYR A 68 9.09 15.44 6.11
CA TYR A 68 9.50 15.19 4.73
C TYR A 68 8.33 15.18 3.75
N GLN A 69 8.46 15.96 2.67
CA GLN A 69 7.47 16.05 1.60
C GLN A 69 7.94 15.31 0.33
N PRO A 70 7.42 14.11 0.04
CA PRO A 70 7.79 13.37 -1.16
C PRO A 70 7.29 14.07 -2.43
N ARG A 71 8.10 14.04 -3.49
CA ARG A 71 7.71 14.55 -4.81
C ARG A 71 6.70 13.66 -5.53
N TYR A 72 6.83 12.34 -5.39
CA TYR A 72 6.08 11.35 -6.18
C TYR A 72 5.25 10.37 -5.33
N PHE A 73 5.79 9.86 -4.24
CA PHE A 73 5.15 8.81 -3.44
C PHE A 73 4.43 9.43 -2.23
N VAL A 74 3.28 10.05 -2.49
CA VAL A 74 2.60 10.94 -1.53
C VAL A 74 1.46 10.28 -0.77
N TRP A 75 1.06 9.07 -1.16
CA TRP A 75 0.11 8.24 -0.44
C TRP A 75 0.61 6.79 -0.42
N SER A 76 0.85 6.25 0.77
CA SER A 76 1.50 4.94 0.95
C SER A 76 0.76 4.11 1.98
N GLY A 77 0.73 2.80 1.79
CA GLY A 77 0.43 1.86 2.87
C GLY A 77 1.68 1.08 3.24
N ALA A 78 1.87 0.82 4.53
CA ALA A 78 2.93 -0.04 5.02
C ALA A 78 2.32 -1.22 5.79
N ASP A 79 2.82 -2.42 5.50
CA ASP A 79 2.47 -3.64 6.23
C ASP A 79 3.50 -3.89 7.32
N LEU A 80 3.02 -3.98 8.55
CA LEU A 80 3.85 -4.03 9.74
C LEU A 80 3.58 -5.28 10.56
N LEU A 81 4.66 -5.92 11.02
CA LEU A 81 4.60 -7.00 12.00
C LEU A 81 5.13 -6.52 13.34
N HIS A 82 4.42 -6.86 14.41
CA HIS A 82 4.95 -6.70 15.76
C HIS A 82 5.73 -7.96 16.15
N VAL A 83 7.04 -7.82 16.32
CA VAL A 83 7.95 -8.98 16.46
C VAL A 83 8.81 -8.87 17.71
N THR A 84 9.28 -10.01 18.20
CA THR A 84 10.31 -10.10 19.25
C THR A 84 11.51 -10.89 18.77
N SER A 85 12.71 -10.50 19.19
CA SER A 85 13.90 -11.35 19.04
C SER A 85 13.93 -12.45 20.10
N ALA A 86 14.87 -13.39 19.96
CA ALA A 86 15.18 -14.40 20.98
C ALA A 86 15.58 -13.79 22.34
N GLY A 87 16.22 -12.62 22.34
CA GLY A 87 16.54 -11.86 23.56
C GLY A 87 15.39 -11.02 24.11
N GLY A 88 14.16 -11.18 23.61
CA GLY A 88 12.97 -10.45 24.10
C GLY A 88 12.81 -9.02 23.60
N LYS A 89 13.62 -8.57 22.63
CA LYS A 89 13.53 -7.21 22.08
C LYS A 89 12.31 -7.08 21.16
N ARG A 90 11.31 -6.33 21.62
CA ARG A 90 10.09 -6.02 20.85
C ARG A 90 10.30 -4.85 19.90
N GLN A 91 9.80 -4.99 18.67
CA GLN A 91 9.92 -3.97 17.63
C GLN A 91 8.85 -4.14 16.55
N MET A 92 8.55 -3.03 15.87
CA MET A 92 7.75 -3.06 14.64
C MET A 92 8.68 -3.24 13.45
N LEU A 93 8.30 -4.14 12.55
CA LEU A 93 9.05 -4.46 11.35
C LEU A 93 8.20 -4.11 10.12
N VAL A 94 8.82 -3.52 9.10
CA VAL A 94 8.20 -3.21 7.81
C VAL A 94 8.37 -4.40 6.87
N VAL A 95 7.27 -5.00 6.45
CA VAL A 95 7.25 -6.14 5.52
C VAL A 95 7.27 -5.64 4.07
N GLU A 96 6.41 -4.69 3.75
CA GLU A 96 6.35 -4.04 2.44
C GLU A 96 5.67 -2.68 2.50
N THR A 97 5.94 -1.86 1.47
CA THR A 97 5.22 -0.60 1.21
C THR A 97 4.44 -0.67 -0.11
N ASN A 98 3.33 0.03 -0.17
CA ASN A 98 2.32 -0.06 -1.23
C ASN A 98 1.91 1.35 -1.73
N SER A 99 2.17 1.68 -3.00
CA SER A 99 1.85 2.99 -3.62
C SER A 99 0.41 3.15 -4.12
N CYS A 100 -0.45 2.21 -3.74
CA CYS A 100 -1.89 2.23 -3.99
C CYS A 100 -2.50 1.28 -2.95
N PRO A 101 -2.47 1.67 -1.67
CA PRO A 101 -2.89 0.79 -0.59
C PRO A 101 -4.42 0.61 -0.60
N SER A 102 -4.85 -0.48 0.00
CA SER A 102 -6.26 -0.79 0.25
C SER A 102 -6.44 -0.96 1.75
N GLY A 103 -7.57 -0.46 2.25
CA GLY A 103 -7.93 -0.59 3.65
C GLY A 103 -9.02 0.36 4.12
N GLN A 104 -9.39 1.39 3.34
CA GLN A 104 -10.39 2.35 3.77
C GLN A 104 -11.72 1.65 4.06
N LYS A 105 -12.26 0.90 3.10
CA LYS A 105 -13.49 0.10 3.25
C LYS A 105 -13.54 -0.85 4.48
N SER A 106 -12.41 -1.12 5.14
CA SER A 106 -12.30 -2.03 6.29
C SER A 106 -11.97 -1.33 7.61
N MET A 107 -11.67 -0.03 7.60
CA MET A 107 -11.34 0.75 8.79
C MET A 107 -12.61 1.39 9.36
N PRO A 108 -12.94 1.19 10.64
CA PRO A 108 -14.03 1.91 11.29
C PRO A 108 -13.85 3.44 11.20
N LEU A 109 -14.96 4.18 11.13
CA LEU A 109 -14.91 5.63 11.09
C LEU A 109 -14.32 6.20 12.39
N LEU A 110 -13.48 7.24 12.26
CA LEU A 110 -13.00 8.01 13.42
C LEU A 110 -14.11 8.84 14.05
N ASN A 111 -15.05 9.29 13.22
CA ASN A 111 -16.21 10.07 13.60
C ASN A 111 -17.38 9.62 12.74
N GLU A 112 -18.42 9.06 13.37
CA GLU A 112 -19.60 8.49 12.70
C GLU A 112 -20.40 9.54 11.90
N THR A 113 -20.32 10.82 12.27
CA THR A 113 -20.95 11.93 11.52
C THR A 113 -20.20 12.30 10.23
N LYS A 114 -19.01 11.71 10.01
CA LYS A 114 -18.15 11.94 8.84
C LYS A 114 -18.11 10.68 7.99
N GLU A 115 -19.22 10.39 7.33
CA GLU A 115 -19.48 9.17 6.54
C GLU A 115 -18.42 8.82 5.49
N GLN A 116 -17.78 9.83 4.91
CA GLN A 116 -16.74 9.64 3.90
C GLN A 116 -15.36 9.29 4.50
N GLY A 117 -15.20 9.45 5.81
CA GLY A 117 -14.02 9.03 6.57
C GLY A 117 -12.69 9.34 5.89
N GLY A 118 -11.84 8.31 5.78
CA GLY A 118 -10.51 8.43 5.18
C GLY A 118 -10.51 8.66 3.66
N TYR A 119 -11.62 8.43 2.95
CA TYR A 119 -11.74 8.79 1.52
C TYR A 119 -11.67 10.31 1.36
N ARG A 120 -12.50 11.04 2.11
CA ARG A 120 -12.55 12.51 2.11
C ARG A 120 -11.24 13.12 2.58
N GLN A 121 -10.66 12.61 3.67
CA GLN A 121 -9.39 13.11 4.20
C GLN A 121 -8.26 13.04 3.17
N LEU A 122 -8.21 11.96 2.35
CA LEU A 122 -7.20 11.85 1.29
C LEU A 122 -7.41 12.87 0.17
N MET A 123 -8.67 13.11 -0.19
CA MET A 123 -9.00 14.09 -1.22
C MET A 123 -8.70 15.51 -0.78
N GLU A 124 -9.13 15.89 0.43
CA GLU A 124 -9.01 17.25 0.95
C GLU A 124 -7.59 17.63 1.35
N HIS A 125 -6.86 16.73 2.02
CA HIS A 125 -5.57 17.09 2.61
C HIS A 125 -4.38 16.80 1.69
N THR A 126 -4.57 15.98 0.65
CA THR A 126 -3.46 15.56 -0.22
C THR A 126 -3.77 15.70 -1.70
N PHE A 127 -4.83 15.09 -2.23
CA PHE A 127 -5.08 15.10 -3.68
C PHE A 127 -5.38 16.52 -4.20
N LYS A 128 -6.37 17.21 -3.60
CA LYS A 128 -6.82 18.54 -4.05
C LYS A 128 -5.72 19.60 -3.91
N PRO A 129 -5.03 19.76 -2.77
CA PRO A 129 -3.93 20.72 -2.66
C PRO A 129 -2.83 20.47 -3.68
N ARG A 130 -2.45 19.21 -3.91
CA ARG A 130 -1.41 18.88 -4.90
C ARG A 130 -1.85 19.12 -6.34
N LEU A 131 -3.13 18.90 -6.67
CA LEU A 131 -3.68 19.22 -7.98
C LEU A 131 -3.71 20.74 -8.21
N LEU A 132 -4.18 21.52 -7.23
CA LEU A 132 -4.22 22.99 -7.31
C LEU A 132 -2.82 23.61 -7.41
N GLY A 133 -1.80 22.94 -6.86
CA GLY A 133 -0.40 23.32 -7.04
C GLY A 133 0.20 23.00 -8.42
N LYS A 134 -0.53 22.32 -9.33
CA LYS A 134 -0.05 22.04 -10.69
C LYS A 134 -0.34 23.19 -11.65
N ARG A 135 0.64 23.48 -12.51
CA ARG A 135 0.50 24.41 -13.64
C ARG A 135 0.37 23.62 -14.94
N ASN A 136 -0.25 24.22 -15.96
CA ASN A 136 -0.34 23.68 -17.32
C ASN A 136 -1.03 22.30 -17.41
N LEU A 137 -2.04 22.07 -16.58
CA LEU A 137 -2.91 20.90 -16.71
C LEU A 137 -3.64 20.96 -18.06
N PRO A 138 -3.85 19.83 -18.75
CA PRO A 138 -4.70 19.81 -19.94
C PRO A 138 -6.16 20.10 -19.56
N ALA A 139 -6.98 20.45 -20.55
CA ALA A 139 -8.43 20.47 -20.36
C ALA A 139 -8.96 19.05 -20.08
N GLY A 140 -10.13 18.95 -19.46
CA GLY A 140 -10.79 17.67 -19.23
C GLY A 140 -11.36 17.47 -17.83
N GLY A 141 -12.03 16.35 -17.65
CA GLY A 141 -12.67 15.98 -16.39
C GLY A 141 -11.73 15.36 -15.36
N LEU A 142 -12.32 14.91 -14.27
CA LEU A 142 -11.69 14.13 -13.22
C LEU A 142 -12.02 12.64 -13.39
N ALA A 143 -11.10 11.75 -13.00
CA ALA A 143 -11.36 10.31 -13.04
C ALA A 143 -10.77 9.55 -11.85
N VAL A 144 -11.38 8.42 -11.52
CA VAL A 144 -10.80 7.34 -10.72
C VAL A 144 -10.63 6.12 -11.60
N LEU A 145 -9.38 5.69 -11.80
CA LEU A 145 -9.03 4.51 -12.60
C LEU A 145 -8.85 3.29 -11.69
N TYR A 146 -9.43 2.14 -12.01
CA TYR A 146 -9.30 0.93 -11.19
C TYR A 146 -9.23 -0.36 -12.02
N ASP A 147 -8.56 -1.40 -11.51
CA ASP A 147 -8.66 -2.77 -12.09
C ASP A 147 -9.38 -3.78 -11.21
N LYS A 148 -9.51 -3.49 -9.91
CA LYS A 148 -10.18 -4.36 -8.96
C LYS A 148 -10.73 -3.52 -7.81
N ASN A 149 -11.47 -4.17 -6.91
CA ASN A 149 -12.05 -3.56 -5.70
C ASN A 149 -12.94 -2.33 -6.00
N PRO A 150 -14.02 -2.48 -6.80
CA PRO A 150 -14.91 -1.36 -7.16
C PRO A 150 -15.50 -0.65 -5.94
N MET A 151 -15.77 -1.35 -4.83
CA MET A 151 -16.22 -0.75 -3.57
C MET A 151 -15.31 0.38 -3.06
N GLU A 152 -13.99 0.16 -3.05
CA GLU A 152 -13.05 1.18 -2.53
C GLU A 152 -12.76 2.25 -3.59
N ALA A 153 -12.70 1.86 -4.87
CA ALA A 153 -12.52 2.80 -5.98
C ALA A 153 -13.70 3.77 -6.12
N SER A 154 -14.93 3.28 -6.00
CA SER A 154 -16.14 4.11 -6.04
C SER A 154 -16.25 5.05 -4.85
N GLY A 155 -15.83 4.62 -3.65
CA GLY A 155 -15.74 5.51 -2.48
C GLY A 155 -14.78 6.68 -2.68
N TYR A 156 -13.63 6.45 -3.33
CA TYR A 156 -12.74 7.54 -3.76
C TYR A 156 -13.39 8.44 -4.82
N ALA A 157 -14.12 7.88 -5.79
CA ALA A 157 -14.76 8.68 -6.84
C ALA A 157 -15.85 9.60 -6.27
N ALA A 158 -16.71 9.08 -5.39
CA ALA A 158 -17.76 9.85 -4.74
C ALA A 158 -17.17 10.94 -3.82
N ALA A 159 -16.21 10.59 -2.96
CA ALA A 159 -15.55 11.58 -2.09
C ALA A 159 -14.80 12.64 -2.90
N MET A 160 -14.21 12.28 -4.04
CA MET A 160 -13.57 13.21 -4.97
C MET A 160 -14.59 14.14 -5.61
N ALA A 161 -15.74 13.63 -6.08
CA ALA A 161 -16.80 14.46 -6.65
C ALA A 161 -17.30 15.51 -5.64
N ASP A 162 -17.52 15.11 -4.39
CA ASP A 162 -17.93 16.03 -3.32
C ASP A 162 -16.85 17.02 -2.89
N THR A 163 -15.58 16.64 -2.98
CA THR A 163 -14.45 17.51 -2.60
C THR A 163 -14.20 18.60 -3.64
N PHE A 164 -14.47 18.31 -4.91
CA PHE A 164 -14.28 19.23 -6.03
C PHE A 164 -15.56 19.96 -6.43
N GLY A 165 -16.74 19.45 -6.07
CA GLY A 165 -18.02 20.01 -6.49
C GLY A 165 -18.28 19.82 -7.99
N GLU A 166 -17.70 18.78 -8.60
CA GLU A 166 -17.87 18.47 -10.02
C GLU A 166 -17.92 16.95 -10.27
N PRO A 167 -18.43 16.49 -11.42
CA PRO A 167 -18.55 15.07 -11.72
C PRO A 167 -17.18 14.38 -11.86
N VAL A 168 -17.09 13.12 -11.43
CA VAL A 168 -15.89 12.27 -11.53
C VAL A 168 -16.21 10.98 -12.26
N TRP A 169 -15.42 10.64 -13.26
CA TRP A 169 -15.55 9.37 -13.99
C TRP A 169 -14.96 8.22 -13.19
N LEU A 170 -15.74 7.20 -12.86
CA LEU A 170 -15.25 5.92 -12.37
C LEU A 170 -14.99 5.01 -13.57
N VAL A 171 -13.72 4.68 -13.83
CA VAL A 171 -13.30 4.06 -15.09
C VAL A 171 -12.57 2.74 -14.84
N PRO A 172 -13.14 1.60 -15.29
CA PRO A 172 -12.41 0.34 -15.33
C PRO A 172 -11.20 0.49 -16.24
N ALA A 173 -10.05 0.03 -15.80
CA ALA A 173 -8.80 0.27 -16.50
C ALA A 173 -8.02 -1.02 -16.75
N ALA A 174 -8.62 -2.22 -16.75
CA ALA A 174 -7.94 -3.54 -16.82
C ALA A 174 -6.82 -3.66 -17.87
N ASP A 175 -5.92 -4.66 -17.72
CA ASP A 175 -4.73 -4.83 -18.58
C ASP A 175 -5.06 -4.94 -20.08
N GLU A 176 -6.15 -5.64 -20.41
CA GLU A 176 -6.65 -5.81 -21.79
C GLU A 176 -7.88 -4.92 -22.08
N GLY A 177 -8.06 -3.84 -21.30
CA GLY A 177 -9.22 -2.94 -21.42
C GLY A 177 -9.05 -1.86 -22.48
N ASP A 178 -10.18 -1.41 -23.05
CA ASP A 178 -10.26 -0.38 -24.10
C ASP A 178 -10.90 0.94 -23.60
N TYR A 179 -11.06 1.10 -22.28
CA TYR A 179 -11.68 2.28 -21.67
C TYR A 179 -10.76 3.51 -21.62
N ILE A 180 -9.45 3.32 -21.73
CA ILE A 180 -8.47 4.40 -21.61
C ILE A 180 -7.46 4.36 -22.74
N ARG A 181 -7.01 5.55 -23.15
CA ARG A 181 -5.87 5.71 -24.06
C ARG A 181 -5.11 6.97 -23.71
N PHE A 182 -3.87 7.07 -24.18
CA PHE A 182 -3.09 8.30 -24.10
C PHE A 182 -2.89 8.86 -25.51
N VAL A 183 -3.25 10.12 -25.70
CA VAL A 183 -2.99 10.89 -26.93
C VAL A 183 -2.20 12.12 -26.50
N ASP A 184 -1.01 12.33 -27.07
CA ASP A 184 -0.10 13.43 -26.71
C ASP A 184 0.17 13.58 -25.20
N GLN A 185 0.34 12.44 -24.52
CA GLN A 185 0.53 12.32 -23.07
C GLN A 185 -0.68 12.80 -22.22
N VAL A 186 -1.85 13.00 -22.83
CA VAL A 186 -3.12 13.27 -22.13
C VAL A 186 -3.96 12.00 -22.08
N LEU A 187 -4.38 11.63 -20.89
CA LEU A 187 -5.33 10.53 -20.67
C LEU A 187 -6.67 10.90 -21.28
N HIS A 188 -7.19 10.03 -22.15
CA HIS A 188 -8.56 10.07 -22.62
C HIS A 188 -9.29 8.82 -22.16
N ILE A 189 -10.55 8.98 -21.78
CA ILE A 189 -11.44 7.88 -21.41
C ILE A 189 -12.52 7.71 -22.48
N ARG A 190 -12.95 6.47 -22.70
CA ARG A 190 -14.01 6.14 -23.66
C ARG A 190 -15.35 6.14 -22.94
N ASP A 191 -16.22 7.10 -23.27
CA ASP A 191 -17.58 7.13 -22.75
C ASP A 191 -18.48 6.11 -23.45
N LYS A 192 -18.52 4.90 -22.88
CA LYS A 192 -19.33 3.80 -23.40
C LYS A 192 -20.83 3.95 -23.13
N ASN A 193 -21.26 4.98 -22.40
CA ASN A 193 -22.68 5.27 -22.21
C ASN A 193 -23.28 6.05 -23.40
N THR A 194 -22.44 6.59 -24.28
CA THR A 194 -22.85 7.29 -25.50
C THR A 194 -22.84 6.35 -26.71
N GLN A 195 -23.78 6.55 -27.64
CA GLN A 195 -23.80 5.80 -28.91
C GLN A 195 -22.53 6.03 -29.74
N SER A 196 -21.92 7.21 -29.64
CA SER A 196 -20.69 7.58 -30.35
C SER A 196 -19.42 6.99 -29.73
N ASN A 197 -19.48 6.46 -28.50
CA ASN A 197 -18.31 6.04 -27.72
C ASN A 197 -17.22 7.12 -27.68
N GLU A 198 -17.61 8.36 -27.36
CA GLU A 198 -16.74 9.52 -27.41
C GLU A 198 -15.50 9.39 -26.50
N TRP A 199 -14.39 9.98 -26.92
CA TRP A 199 -13.15 10.02 -26.12
C TRP A 199 -13.01 11.36 -25.42
N LEU A 200 -13.15 11.35 -24.09
CA LEU A 200 -13.13 12.54 -23.26
C LEU A 200 -11.75 12.74 -22.63
N PRO A 201 -11.13 13.92 -22.69
CA PRO A 201 -9.85 14.19 -22.04
C PRO A 201 -10.01 14.27 -20.53
N ILE A 202 -8.98 13.84 -19.79
CA ILE A 202 -8.92 13.87 -18.33
C ILE A 202 -7.74 14.74 -17.89
N ARG A 203 -8.01 15.73 -17.03
CA ARG A 203 -6.97 16.62 -16.49
C ARG A 203 -6.27 16.03 -15.27
N ALA A 204 -7.00 15.25 -14.47
CA ALA A 204 -6.46 14.57 -13.31
C ALA A 204 -7.16 13.24 -13.04
N ALA A 205 -6.38 12.23 -12.67
CA ALA A 205 -6.88 10.91 -12.33
C ALA A 205 -6.31 10.39 -11.01
N PHE A 206 -7.19 9.94 -10.13
CA PHE A 206 -6.83 9.09 -9.00
C PHE A 206 -6.61 7.66 -9.49
N ARG A 207 -5.39 7.18 -9.35
CA ARG A 207 -4.98 5.85 -9.80
C ARG A 207 -5.19 4.84 -8.69
N TYR A 208 -6.27 4.07 -8.82
CA TYR A 208 -6.51 2.83 -8.08
C TYR A 208 -6.22 1.57 -8.93
N VAL A 209 -5.26 1.69 -9.85
CA VAL A 209 -4.78 0.61 -10.71
C VAL A 209 -3.67 -0.17 -10.01
N THR A 210 -3.91 -1.45 -9.77
CA THR A 210 -3.07 -2.26 -8.90
C THR A 210 -2.24 -3.35 -9.55
N GLN A 211 -2.61 -3.81 -10.73
CA GLN A 211 -1.94 -4.94 -11.38
C GLN A 211 -1.15 -4.44 -12.56
N ARG A 212 0.19 -4.41 -12.45
CA ARG A 212 1.09 -3.97 -13.54
C ARG A 212 0.64 -2.62 -14.15
N PRO A 213 0.47 -1.54 -13.35
CA PRO A 213 -0.05 -0.25 -13.84
C PRO A 213 0.74 0.33 -15.02
N TRP A 214 2.03 0.03 -15.12
CA TRP A 214 2.92 0.47 -16.20
C TRP A 214 2.55 -0.07 -17.58
N ASN A 215 1.71 -1.11 -17.67
CA ASN A 215 1.20 -1.59 -18.96
C ASN A 215 0.18 -0.62 -19.56
N ARG A 216 -0.52 0.17 -18.73
CA ARG A 216 -1.65 1.01 -19.16
C ARG A 216 -1.41 2.51 -18.92
N LEU A 217 -0.52 2.84 -17.98
CA LEU A 217 -0.24 4.21 -17.56
C LEU A 217 1.23 4.54 -17.83
N PRO A 218 1.53 5.64 -18.53
CA PRO A 218 2.90 6.04 -18.81
C PRO A 218 3.57 6.63 -17.56
N ILE A 219 4.90 6.59 -17.54
CA ILE A 219 5.71 7.21 -16.46
C ILE A 219 5.57 8.74 -16.48
N LYS A 220 5.51 9.33 -17.68
CA LYS A 220 5.31 10.76 -17.91
C LYS A 220 3.92 10.98 -18.50
N SER A 221 3.20 11.97 -17.98
CA SER A 221 1.83 12.30 -18.37
C SER A 221 1.61 13.79 -18.16
N ARG A 222 0.88 14.43 -19.07
CA ARG A 222 0.35 15.79 -18.90
C ARG A 222 -0.87 15.80 -17.98
N THR A 223 -1.69 14.74 -18.03
CA THR A 223 -2.71 14.48 -17.01
C THR A 223 -2.03 14.22 -15.67
N TYR A 224 -2.53 14.83 -14.59
CA TYR A 224 -2.05 14.55 -13.23
C TYR A 224 -2.50 13.16 -12.77
N ILE A 225 -1.57 12.24 -12.52
CA ILE A 225 -1.86 10.88 -12.04
C ILE A 225 -1.41 10.72 -10.59
N PHE A 226 -2.32 10.29 -9.71
CA PHE A 226 -2.09 10.15 -8.26
C PHE A 226 -2.20 8.70 -7.77
N ASN A 227 -1.19 8.07 -7.16
CA ASN A 227 0.23 8.37 -7.33
C ASN A 227 0.68 8.09 -8.77
N PRO A 228 1.75 8.73 -9.28
CA PRO A 228 2.31 8.43 -10.59
C PRO A 228 2.92 7.02 -10.65
N VAL A 229 3.07 6.47 -11.87
CA VAL A 229 3.66 5.12 -12.08
C VAL A 229 5.09 5.02 -11.57
N ILE A 230 5.86 6.10 -11.62
CA ILE A 230 7.22 6.12 -11.09
C ILE A 230 7.28 5.73 -9.60
N ALA A 231 6.25 6.04 -8.80
CA ALA A 231 6.20 5.64 -7.39
C ALA A 231 6.13 4.12 -7.23
N CYS A 232 5.45 3.40 -8.14
CA CYS A 232 5.42 1.94 -8.15
C CYS A 232 6.81 1.36 -8.43
N LEU A 233 7.48 1.91 -9.43
CA LEU A 233 8.78 1.43 -9.91
C LEU A 233 9.89 1.72 -8.88
N ALA A 234 9.79 2.85 -8.18
CA ALA A 234 10.75 3.31 -7.16
C ALA A 234 10.49 2.73 -5.75
N GLY A 235 9.99 1.50 -5.65
CA GLY A 235 9.83 0.80 -4.36
C GLY A 235 8.42 0.82 -3.75
N GLY A 236 7.48 1.57 -4.32
CA GLY A 236 6.08 1.50 -3.89
C GLY A 236 5.34 0.23 -4.33
N ARG A 237 5.92 -0.55 -5.24
CA ARG A 237 5.48 -1.90 -5.62
C ARG A 237 6.65 -2.84 -5.90
N ASN A 238 7.73 -2.31 -6.47
CA ASN A 238 8.93 -3.09 -6.73
C ASN A 238 9.66 -3.39 -5.41
N LYS A 239 9.46 -4.61 -4.89
CA LYS A 239 10.02 -5.06 -3.60
C LYS A 239 11.55 -5.00 -3.57
N MET A 240 12.22 -5.19 -4.70
CA MET A 240 13.69 -5.11 -4.78
C MET A 240 14.17 -3.66 -4.61
N MET A 241 13.51 -2.71 -5.28
CA MET A 241 13.85 -1.29 -5.14
C MET A 241 13.51 -0.76 -3.75
N ALA A 242 12.42 -1.23 -3.14
CA ALA A 242 12.06 -0.89 -1.77
C ALA A 242 13.18 -1.29 -0.78
N ALA A 243 13.67 -2.52 -0.89
CA ALA A 243 14.73 -3.02 -0.01
C ALA A 243 16.02 -2.18 -0.13
N LYS A 244 16.47 -1.88 -1.36
CA LYS A 244 17.63 -0.99 -1.58
C LYS A 244 17.42 0.41 -1.00
N ALA A 245 16.22 0.98 -1.14
CA ALA A 245 15.89 2.28 -0.58
C ALA A 245 15.93 2.28 0.95
N TYR A 246 15.50 1.19 1.60
CA TYR A 246 15.61 1.04 3.04
C TYR A 246 17.07 0.97 3.51
N ASP A 247 17.94 0.27 2.77
CA ASP A 247 19.36 0.18 3.10
C ASP A 247 20.08 1.52 2.96
N PHE A 248 19.81 2.27 1.88
CA PHE A 248 20.36 3.62 1.71
C PHE A 248 19.88 4.56 2.83
N LEU A 249 18.58 4.59 3.12
CA LEU A 249 18.09 5.43 4.22
C LEU A 249 18.69 5.00 5.56
N ASN A 250 18.83 3.69 5.82
CA ASN A 250 19.45 3.21 7.05
C ASN A 250 20.93 3.62 7.18
N ALA A 251 21.67 3.71 6.07
CA ALA A 251 23.03 4.23 6.06
C ALA A 251 23.06 5.74 6.37
N ASP A 252 22.16 6.52 5.76
CA ASP A 252 22.02 7.96 6.01
C ASP A 252 21.58 8.26 7.46
N LEU A 253 20.78 7.37 8.04
CA LEU A 253 20.34 7.43 9.45
C LEU A 253 21.38 6.88 10.43
N SER A 254 22.59 6.52 9.99
CA SER A 254 23.64 6.05 10.89
C SER A 254 23.89 7.06 12.03
N ASN A 255 24.11 6.56 13.24
CA ASN A 255 24.29 7.35 14.47
C ASN A 255 23.08 8.16 14.97
N SER A 256 21.93 8.09 14.30
CA SER A 256 20.70 8.79 14.72
C SER A 256 19.87 8.06 15.76
N GLY A 257 20.18 6.78 16.03
CA GLY A 257 19.31 5.88 16.79
C GLY A 257 18.04 5.43 16.05
N LEU A 258 17.84 5.88 14.81
CA LEU A 258 16.72 5.49 13.94
C LEU A 258 17.16 4.43 12.94
N LYS A 259 16.24 3.52 12.63
CA LYS A 259 16.46 2.47 11.62
C LYS A 259 15.11 1.94 11.12
N ILE A 260 14.97 1.77 9.81
CA ILE A 260 13.92 0.92 9.23
C ILE A 260 14.31 -0.53 9.48
N ILE A 261 13.43 -1.25 10.15
CA ILE A 261 13.63 -2.66 10.49
C ILE A 261 12.81 -3.48 9.49
N THR A 262 13.48 -4.31 8.72
CA THR A 262 12.91 -5.22 7.72
C THR A 262 13.39 -6.64 7.99
N PRO A 263 12.72 -7.68 7.48
CA PRO A 263 13.24 -9.04 7.57
C PRO A 263 14.48 -9.17 6.69
N GLU A 264 15.37 -10.11 7.01
CA GLU A 264 16.52 -10.40 6.14
C GLU A 264 15.99 -10.78 4.76
N THR A 265 16.45 -10.09 3.73
CA THR A 265 15.90 -10.18 2.39
C THR A 265 17.05 -10.31 1.41
N ILE A 266 17.12 -11.44 0.71
CA ILE A 266 18.07 -11.70 -0.36
C ILE A 266 17.40 -11.37 -1.69
N TRP A 267 18.05 -10.54 -2.50
CA TRP A 267 17.50 -10.03 -3.75
C TRP A 267 18.10 -10.72 -4.97
N ASP A 268 17.43 -10.53 -6.10
CA ASP A 268 17.90 -10.97 -7.42
C ASP A 268 18.19 -12.47 -7.51
N VAL A 269 17.43 -13.26 -6.74
CA VAL A 269 17.60 -14.70 -6.65
C VAL A 269 16.99 -15.36 -7.87
N SER A 270 17.77 -16.12 -8.64
CA SER A 270 17.21 -16.95 -9.71
C SER A 270 16.46 -18.15 -9.12
N LYS A 271 15.48 -18.71 -9.85
CA LYS A 271 14.71 -19.86 -9.37
C LYS A 271 15.60 -21.01 -8.88
N ALA A 272 16.67 -21.31 -9.62
CA ALA A 272 17.62 -22.38 -9.31
C ALA A 272 18.39 -22.17 -8.00
N GLU A 273 18.58 -20.93 -7.56
CA GLU A 273 19.32 -20.60 -6.33
C GLU A 273 18.43 -20.66 -5.08
N ILE A 274 17.10 -20.73 -5.22
CA ILE A 274 16.16 -20.67 -4.09
C ILE A 274 16.44 -21.75 -3.03
N PRO A 275 16.67 -23.03 -3.38
CA PRO A 275 16.96 -24.06 -2.37
C PRO A 275 18.16 -23.72 -1.49
N LEU A 276 19.23 -23.15 -2.06
CA LEU A 276 20.43 -22.73 -1.33
C LEU A 276 20.09 -21.65 -0.29
N TRP A 277 19.30 -20.66 -0.68
CA TRP A 277 18.91 -19.56 0.21
C TRP A 277 17.93 -20.01 1.31
N VAL A 278 17.00 -20.93 0.99
CA VAL A 278 16.12 -21.54 1.98
C VAL A 278 16.93 -22.32 3.01
N GLN A 279 17.91 -23.10 2.57
CA GLN A 279 18.82 -23.83 3.47
C GLN A 279 19.62 -22.88 4.35
N ARG A 280 20.18 -21.80 3.79
CA ARG A 280 20.91 -20.77 4.55
C ARG A 280 20.06 -20.13 5.65
N LEU A 281 18.76 -19.95 5.41
CA LEU A 281 17.80 -19.42 6.37
C LEU A 281 17.27 -20.46 7.38
N GLY A 282 17.86 -21.67 7.41
CA GLY A 282 17.48 -22.74 8.33
C GLY A 282 16.32 -23.60 7.85
N GLY A 283 16.12 -23.70 6.53
CA GLY A 283 15.10 -24.55 5.89
C GLY A 283 13.73 -23.90 5.75
N GLN A 284 13.58 -22.64 6.16
CA GLN A 284 12.31 -21.93 6.20
C GLN A 284 12.49 -20.54 5.59
N ALA A 285 11.59 -20.12 4.72
CA ALA A 285 11.66 -18.81 4.08
C ALA A 285 10.32 -18.38 3.48
N VAL A 286 10.24 -17.10 3.09
CA VAL A 286 9.19 -16.58 2.22
C VAL A 286 9.81 -16.22 0.88
N VAL A 287 9.36 -16.87 -0.19
CA VAL A 287 9.75 -16.56 -1.57
C VAL A 287 8.70 -15.63 -2.19
N LYS A 288 9.14 -14.51 -2.77
CA LYS A 288 8.26 -13.48 -3.34
C LYS A 288 8.64 -13.16 -4.77
N VAL A 289 7.63 -13.05 -5.63
CA VAL A 289 7.76 -12.47 -6.97
C VAL A 289 7.83 -10.94 -6.85
N PRO A 290 8.90 -10.26 -7.28
CA PRO A 290 9.17 -8.84 -6.96
C PRO A 290 8.08 -7.85 -7.41
N TYR A 291 7.40 -8.16 -8.51
CA TYR A 291 6.39 -7.29 -9.14
C TYR A 291 4.94 -7.65 -8.79
N SER A 292 4.75 -8.74 -8.04
CA SER A 292 3.42 -9.22 -7.65
C SER A 292 2.91 -8.52 -6.38
N ASN A 293 1.59 -8.45 -6.22
CA ASN A 293 0.93 -7.66 -5.17
C ASN A 293 -0.31 -8.36 -4.60
N ALA A 294 -0.81 -7.84 -3.47
CA ALA A 294 -2.01 -8.32 -2.78
C ALA A 294 -1.95 -9.82 -2.40
N GLY A 295 -0.81 -10.25 -1.87
CA GLY A 295 -0.58 -11.64 -1.46
C GLY A 295 -0.37 -12.63 -2.61
N GLN A 296 -0.57 -12.21 -3.87
CA GLN A 296 -0.27 -13.06 -5.03
C GLN A 296 1.24 -13.17 -5.20
N GLY A 297 1.74 -14.35 -5.56
CA GLY A 297 3.18 -14.57 -5.79
C GLY A 297 4.02 -14.49 -4.51
N VAL A 298 3.42 -14.79 -3.35
CA VAL A 298 4.09 -14.96 -2.06
C VAL A 298 3.95 -16.43 -1.67
N PHE A 299 5.06 -17.10 -1.41
CA PHE A 299 5.12 -18.52 -1.10
C PHE A 299 5.87 -18.71 0.20
N THR A 300 5.18 -19.21 1.21
CA THR A 300 5.78 -19.60 2.48
C THR A 300 6.29 -21.02 2.35
N ILE A 301 7.57 -21.23 2.62
CA ILE A 301 8.25 -22.52 2.60
C ILE A 301 8.63 -22.85 4.03
N VAL A 302 8.03 -23.89 4.60
CA VAL A 302 8.33 -24.41 5.95
C VAL A 302 8.86 -25.84 5.95
N ASN A 303 8.83 -26.53 4.81
CA ASN A 303 9.34 -27.89 4.65
C ASN A 303 9.78 -28.18 3.20
N THR A 304 10.43 -29.33 2.98
CA THR A 304 10.94 -29.76 1.67
C THR A 304 9.84 -29.95 0.64
N ALA A 305 8.69 -30.53 1.03
CA ALA A 305 7.60 -30.77 0.08
C ALA A 305 7.03 -29.47 -0.51
N GLU A 306 6.92 -28.42 0.29
CA GLU A 306 6.53 -27.09 -0.18
C GLU A 306 7.59 -26.45 -1.09
N LEU A 307 8.87 -26.65 -0.78
CA LEU A 307 9.97 -26.21 -1.64
C LEU A 307 9.91 -26.90 -2.99
N ASP A 308 9.78 -28.23 -3.02
CA ASP A 308 9.68 -29.01 -4.25
C ASP A 308 8.46 -28.61 -5.08
N ALA A 309 7.31 -28.41 -4.42
CA ALA A 309 6.09 -27.93 -5.06
C ALA A 309 6.25 -26.51 -5.64
N PHE A 310 7.00 -25.63 -4.98
CA PHE A 310 7.34 -24.33 -5.53
C PHE A 310 8.28 -24.47 -6.75
N MET A 311 9.31 -25.31 -6.65
CA MET A 311 10.30 -25.51 -7.72
C MET A 311 9.70 -26.15 -8.97
N ALA A 312 8.64 -26.96 -8.84
CA ALA A 312 7.92 -27.55 -9.96
C ALA A 312 7.01 -26.56 -10.72
N ARG A 313 6.75 -25.36 -10.19
CA ARG A 313 5.84 -24.37 -10.82
C ARG A 313 6.55 -23.54 -11.88
N ASP A 314 5.85 -23.22 -12.95
CA ASP A 314 6.28 -22.22 -13.91
C ASP A 314 5.90 -20.82 -13.47
N PHE A 315 6.81 -19.87 -13.70
CA PHE A 315 6.63 -18.47 -13.37
C PHE A 315 6.90 -17.61 -14.59
N ARG A 316 6.17 -16.50 -14.70
CA ARG A 316 6.42 -15.50 -15.74
C ARG A 316 7.72 -14.70 -15.52
N TYR A 317 8.21 -14.68 -14.28
CA TYR A 317 9.42 -13.96 -13.89
C TYR A 317 10.42 -14.96 -13.31
N ASP A 318 11.69 -14.85 -13.71
CA ASP A 318 12.77 -15.74 -13.26
C ASP A 318 13.58 -15.20 -12.08
N ARG A 319 13.25 -13.98 -11.62
CA ARG A 319 13.89 -13.33 -10.47
C ARG A 319 12.93 -13.25 -9.30
N PHE A 320 13.43 -13.63 -8.14
CA PHE A 320 12.71 -13.72 -6.88
C PHE A 320 13.40 -12.92 -5.79
N ILE A 321 12.66 -12.72 -4.71
CA ILE A 321 13.19 -12.28 -3.43
C ILE A 321 12.98 -13.42 -2.44
N VAL A 322 14.03 -13.80 -1.73
CA VAL A 322 13.95 -14.77 -0.62
C VAL A 322 14.09 -14.00 0.67
N GLN A 323 13.08 -14.07 1.52
CA GLN A 323 12.99 -13.31 2.75
C GLN A 323 12.89 -14.24 3.95
N SER A 324 13.50 -13.88 5.08
CA SER A 324 13.35 -14.60 6.34
C SER A 324 11.89 -14.67 6.76
N LEU A 325 11.40 -15.88 7.01
CA LEU A 325 10.07 -16.16 7.55
C LEU A 325 10.01 -15.79 9.02
N ILE A 326 9.00 -15.00 9.37
CA ILE A 326 8.71 -14.59 10.74
C ILE A 326 7.43 -15.30 11.16
N GLY A 327 7.59 -16.39 11.91
CA GLY A 327 6.50 -17.21 12.41
C GLY A 327 6.55 -17.33 13.93
N ASN A 328 6.21 -18.52 14.43
CA ASN A 328 6.45 -18.87 15.83
C ASN A 328 7.84 -19.50 15.99
N TYR A 329 8.19 -19.88 17.24
CA TYR A 329 9.48 -20.48 17.56
C TYR A 329 9.92 -21.65 16.65
N GLN A 330 8.98 -22.51 16.24
CA GLN A 330 9.21 -23.72 15.48
C GLN A 330 9.43 -23.46 13.98
N TRP A 331 8.95 -22.34 13.45
CA TRP A 331 8.96 -22.08 12.01
C TRP A 331 9.41 -20.68 11.58
N SER A 332 10.17 -20.00 12.44
CA SER A 332 10.93 -18.80 12.08
C SER A 332 12.31 -19.14 11.52
N SER A 333 12.67 -18.45 10.43
CA SER A 333 14.00 -18.52 9.81
C SER A 333 15.11 -18.10 10.76
N THR A 334 16.29 -18.66 10.55
CA THR A 334 17.54 -18.24 11.19
C THR A 334 18.23 -17.21 10.30
N SER A 335 18.20 -15.94 10.71
CA SER A 335 18.85 -14.83 10.00
C SER A 335 20.23 -14.53 10.60
N ALA A 336 21.05 -13.73 9.91
CA ALA A 336 22.33 -13.22 10.44
C ALA A 336 22.14 -12.41 11.74
N SER A 337 20.96 -11.80 11.93
CA SER A 337 20.59 -11.06 13.14
C SER A 337 19.88 -11.91 14.21
N GLY A 338 19.81 -13.23 13.99
CA GLY A 338 19.07 -14.18 14.82
C GLY A 338 17.62 -14.38 14.37
N LYS A 339 16.82 -15.09 15.18
CA LYS A 339 15.41 -15.34 14.88
C LYS A 339 14.51 -14.21 15.35
N LEU A 340 13.50 -13.91 14.54
CA LEU A 340 12.38 -13.04 14.91
C LEU A 340 11.11 -13.87 15.02
N TYR A 341 10.29 -13.56 16.01
CA TYR A 341 9.03 -14.24 16.27
C TYR A 341 7.89 -13.25 16.23
N HIS A 342 6.80 -13.64 15.59
CA HIS A 342 5.58 -12.85 15.55
C HIS A 342 4.92 -12.83 16.93
N ILE A 343 4.71 -11.65 17.50
CA ILE A 343 4.06 -11.49 18.79
C ILE A 343 2.55 -11.62 18.62
N GLY A 344 1.99 -12.68 19.20
CA GLY A 344 0.55 -12.88 19.29
C GLY A 344 -0.08 -12.31 20.57
N THR A 345 -1.39 -12.46 20.66
CA THR A 345 -2.17 -12.26 21.88
C THR A 345 -1.74 -13.26 22.95
N VAL A 346 -1.97 -12.88 24.20
CA VAL A 346 -1.93 -13.83 25.32
C VAL A 346 -2.88 -15.01 25.01
N PRO A 347 -2.48 -16.27 25.27
CA PRO A 347 -3.35 -17.41 25.04
C PRO A 347 -4.69 -17.24 25.76
N ASN A 348 -5.79 -17.56 25.08
CA ASN A 348 -7.10 -17.61 25.73
C ASN A 348 -7.24 -18.86 26.61
N LEU A 349 -8.39 -19.04 27.27
CA LEU A 349 -8.67 -20.21 28.12
C LEU A 349 -8.55 -21.56 27.40
N ARG A 350 -8.57 -21.58 26.05
CA ARG A 350 -8.36 -22.78 25.23
C ARG A 350 -6.91 -22.93 24.74
N GLY A 351 -5.97 -22.15 25.29
CA GLY A 351 -4.57 -22.13 24.88
C GLY A 351 -4.33 -21.55 23.48
N ARG A 352 -5.31 -20.89 22.87
CA ARG A 352 -5.18 -20.31 21.52
C ARG A 352 -4.62 -18.91 21.59
N SER A 353 -3.57 -18.64 20.81
CA SER A 353 -3.05 -17.31 20.55
C SER A 353 -3.33 -16.91 19.11
N TYR A 354 -3.59 -15.62 18.91
CA TYR A 354 -3.83 -15.03 17.59
C TYR A 354 -2.79 -13.96 17.33
N VAL A 355 -2.50 -13.66 16.07
CA VAL A 355 -1.60 -12.55 15.70
C VAL A 355 -2.40 -11.45 15.01
N ALA A 356 -1.92 -10.22 15.13
CA ALA A 356 -2.56 -9.06 14.51
C ALA A 356 -1.49 -8.20 13.81
N ASP A 357 -1.58 -8.16 12.49
CA ASP A 357 -0.74 -7.32 11.66
C ASP A 357 -1.33 -5.92 11.56
N VAL A 358 -0.46 -4.91 11.45
CA VAL A 358 -0.91 -3.53 11.31
C VAL A 358 -0.60 -3.07 9.90
N ARG A 359 -1.64 -2.67 9.17
CA ARG A 359 -1.49 -1.86 7.97
C ARG A 359 -1.70 -0.40 8.32
N LEU A 360 -0.71 0.43 8.06
CA LEU A 360 -0.82 1.87 8.25
C LEU A 360 -0.84 2.57 6.89
N MET A 361 -1.86 3.39 6.65
CA MET A 361 -1.90 4.29 5.50
C MET A 361 -1.41 5.67 5.93
N ILE A 362 -0.44 6.20 5.18
CA ILE A 362 0.14 7.52 5.38
C ILE A 362 -0.03 8.36 4.12
N GLN A 363 -0.23 9.65 4.31
CA GLN A 363 -0.33 10.62 3.23
C GLN A 363 0.51 11.84 3.54
N ALA A 364 1.10 12.43 2.51
CA ALA A 364 1.79 13.69 2.59
C ALA A 364 0.77 14.83 2.48
N THR A 365 0.53 15.53 3.58
CA THR A 365 -0.35 16.70 3.64
C THR A 365 0.41 17.93 3.16
N ALA A 366 -0.27 18.81 2.42
CA ALA A 366 0.33 20.05 1.90
C ALA A 366 0.44 21.13 2.98
#